data_AF-A0AB39TAZ5-F1
#
_entry.id   AF-A0AB39TAZ5-F1
#
_cell.length_a   1.000
_cell.length_b   1.000
_cell.length_c   1.000
_cell.angle_alpha   90.00
_cell.angle_beta   90.00
_cell.angle_gamma   90.00
#
_symmetry.space_group_name_H-M   'P 1'
#
loop_
_entity.id
_entity.type
_entity.pdbx_description
1 polymer ?
#
loop_
_entity_poly.entity_id
_entity_poly.type
_entity_poly.pdbx_seq_one_letter_code
_entity_poly.pdbx_strand_id
1 'polypeptide(L)'
;MTVSLLEAFHEHGLETYRQLLGAALDRLLPDPLVRAGGPVHLETTVVRTATSTVVHLISFLPSRETPELDLVHDAFPLVDVPVAIRLADAPRSVRLQPAGREPAWERDGKYVHVRVTTTDGHAMVVVEHD
;
A
#
# COMPACT_ATOMS: atom_id res chain seq x y z
N MET A 1 -28.57 2.75 -21.62
CA MET A 1 -28.26 3.00 -20.20
C MET A 1 -26.77 3.17 -20.06
N THR A 2 -26.33 4.18 -19.33
CA THR A 2 -24.93 4.35 -18.90
C THR A 2 -24.80 3.73 -17.51
N VAL A 3 -23.81 2.87 -17.30
CA VAL A 3 -23.49 2.25 -15.99
C VAL A 3 -22.20 2.89 -15.47
N SER A 4 -22.07 3.10 -14.17
CA SER A 4 -20.82 3.63 -13.61
C SER A 4 -19.71 2.58 -13.69
N LEU A 5 -18.45 3.04 -13.75
CA LEU A 5 -17.30 2.13 -13.83
C LEU A 5 -17.22 1.15 -12.64
N LEU A 6 -17.58 1.62 -11.44
CA LEU A 6 -17.50 0.81 -10.21
C LEU A 6 -18.59 -0.25 -10.16
N GLU A 7 -19.82 0.07 -10.57
CA GLU A 7 -20.89 -0.92 -10.71
C GLU A 7 -20.53 -1.97 -11.76
N ALA A 8 -20.00 -1.55 -12.92
CA ALA A 8 -19.56 -2.49 -13.95
C ALA A 8 -18.41 -3.42 -13.47
N PHE A 9 -17.52 -2.93 -12.61
CA PHE A 9 -16.49 -3.76 -11.99
C PHE A 9 -17.07 -4.75 -10.98
N HIS A 10 -18.03 -4.34 -10.16
CA HIS A 10 -18.73 -5.24 -9.24
C HIS A 10 -19.38 -6.42 -9.97
N GLU A 11 -20.07 -6.14 -11.08
CA GLU A 11 -20.83 -7.17 -11.83
C GLU A 11 -19.94 -8.09 -12.67
N HIS A 12 -18.81 -7.61 -13.17
CA HIS A 12 -18.04 -8.32 -14.19
C HIS A 12 -16.60 -8.67 -13.79
N GLY A 13 -16.03 -8.03 -12.78
CA GLY A 13 -14.68 -8.30 -12.30
C GLY A 13 -13.57 -8.09 -13.35
N LEU A 14 -13.83 -7.33 -14.41
CA LEU A 14 -12.87 -7.17 -15.50
C LEU A 14 -11.70 -6.28 -15.08
N GLU A 15 -10.50 -6.84 -15.18
CA GLU A 15 -9.24 -6.18 -14.86
C GLU A 15 -9.06 -4.84 -15.62
N THR A 16 -9.55 -4.74 -16.85
CA THR A 16 -9.51 -3.48 -17.64
C THR A 16 -10.23 -2.32 -16.95
N TYR A 17 -11.30 -2.58 -16.19
CA TYR A 17 -12.00 -1.52 -15.45
C TYR A 17 -11.17 -0.98 -14.29
N ARG A 18 -10.44 -1.85 -13.59
CA ARG A 18 -9.48 -1.45 -12.56
C ARG A 18 -8.35 -0.60 -13.16
N GLN A 19 -7.83 -1.00 -14.32
CA GLN A 19 -6.79 -0.24 -15.04
C GLN A 19 -7.29 1.13 -15.48
N LEU A 20 -8.52 1.23 -16.00
CA LEU A 20 -9.14 2.50 -16.38
C LEU A 20 -9.31 3.44 -15.18
N LEU A 21 -9.78 2.92 -14.04
CA LEU A 21 -9.88 3.67 -12.79
C LEU A 21 -8.51 4.17 -12.34
N GLY A 22 -7.48 3.31 -12.37
CA GLY A 22 -6.10 3.67 -12.06
C GLY A 22 -5.58 4.82 -12.92
N ALA A 23 -5.76 4.75 -14.24
CA ALA A 23 -5.33 5.81 -15.15
C ALA A 23 -6.07 7.15 -14.91
N ALA A 24 -7.34 7.10 -14.51
CA ALA A 24 -8.08 8.29 -14.13
C ALA A 24 -7.54 8.89 -12.82
N LEU A 25 -7.25 8.04 -11.82
CA LEU A 25 -6.65 8.46 -10.55
C LEU A 25 -5.26 9.08 -10.75
N ASP A 26 -4.41 8.51 -11.61
CA ASP A 26 -3.09 9.06 -11.92
C ASP A 26 -3.16 10.50 -12.47
N ARG A 27 -4.22 10.81 -13.23
CA ARG A 27 -4.46 12.17 -13.76
C ARG A 27 -5.01 13.13 -12.70
N LEU A 28 -5.85 12.63 -11.79
CA LEU A 28 -6.49 13.45 -10.75
C LEU A 28 -5.59 13.66 -9.52
N LEU A 29 -4.70 12.70 -9.24
CA LEU A 29 -3.85 12.67 -8.07
C LEU A 29 -2.40 12.34 -8.50
N PRO A 30 -1.71 13.28 -9.20
CA PRO A 30 -0.36 13.04 -9.72
C PRO A 30 0.66 12.79 -8.60
N ASP A 31 0.38 13.32 -7.41
CA ASP A 31 1.24 13.25 -6.24
C ASP A 31 0.53 12.58 -5.05
N PRO A 32 0.22 11.28 -5.12
CA PRO A 32 -0.49 10.60 -4.05
C PRO A 32 0.36 10.57 -2.77
N LEU A 33 -0.30 10.46 -1.62
CA LEU A 33 0.39 10.38 -0.33
C LEU A 33 1.31 9.16 -0.24
N VAL A 34 0.88 8.03 -0.79
CA VAL A 34 1.66 6.79 -0.85
C VAL A 34 1.56 6.21 -2.25
N ARG A 35 2.68 5.66 -2.74
CA ARG A 35 2.72 4.75 -3.88
C ARG A 35 3.27 3.42 -3.37
N ALA A 36 2.55 2.33 -3.62
CA ALA A 36 3.00 0.98 -3.27
C ALA A 36 2.92 0.09 -4.50
N GLY A 37 4.06 -0.49 -4.91
CA GLY A 37 4.16 -1.37 -6.08
C GLY A 37 3.97 -2.85 -5.74
N GLY A 38 3.18 -3.15 -4.71
CA GLY A 38 2.94 -4.53 -4.26
C GLY A 38 1.86 -5.25 -5.08
N PRO A 39 1.50 -6.48 -4.66
CA PRO A 39 0.42 -7.24 -5.31
C PRO A 39 -0.94 -6.55 -5.14
N VAL A 40 -1.91 -6.91 -5.98
CA VAL A 40 -3.23 -6.23 -6.03
C VAL A 40 -4.03 -6.32 -4.73
N HIS A 41 -3.79 -7.34 -3.91
CA HIS A 41 -4.42 -7.51 -2.60
C HIS A 41 -3.70 -6.77 -1.47
N LEU A 42 -2.57 -6.11 -1.75
CA LEU A 42 -1.85 -5.33 -0.75
C LEU A 42 -2.71 -4.15 -0.32
N GLU A 43 -3.14 -4.19 0.94
CA GLU A 43 -3.82 -3.08 1.56
C GLU A 43 -2.80 -2.14 2.18
N THR A 44 -2.94 -0.85 1.87
CA THR A 44 -2.08 0.20 2.42
C THR A 44 -2.90 1.25 3.17
N THR A 45 -2.55 1.47 4.43
CA THR A 45 -3.21 2.49 5.27
C THR A 45 -2.16 3.42 5.83
N VAL A 46 -2.46 4.72 5.84
CA VAL A 46 -1.56 5.75 6.37
C VAL A 46 -2.10 6.32 7.67
N VAL A 47 -1.29 6.26 8.72
CA VAL A 47 -1.55 6.91 10.00
C VAL A 47 -0.54 8.04 10.17
N ARG A 48 -1.02 9.25 10.47
CA ARG A 48 -0.15 10.39 10.80
C ARG A 48 -0.30 10.75 12.26
N THR A 49 0.83 11.03 12.88
CA THR A 49 0.91 11.66 14.20
C THR A 49 1.58 13.02 14.06
N ALA A 50 1.77 13.73 15.17
CA ALA A 50 2.53 14.98 15.20
C ALA A 50 3.99 14.80 14.76
N THR A 51 4.57 13.61 14.95
CA THR A 51 6.01 13.37 14.76
C THR A 51 6.32 12.18 13.84
N SER A 52 5.29 11.60 13.22
CA SER A 52 5.48 10.42 12.37
C SER A 52 4.40 10.24 11.32
N THR A 53 4.77 9.52 10.26
CA THR A 53 3.86 8.95 9.27
C THR A 53 4.14 7.46 9.17
N VAL A 54 3.12 6.67 9.46
CA VAL A 54 3.19 5.21 9.47
C VAL A 54 2.37 4.68 8.30
N VAL A 55 3.00 3.88 7.44
CA VAL A 55 2.32 3.17 6.36
C VAL A 55 2.23 1.70 6.74
N HIS A 56 1.01 1.25 7.03
CA HIS A 56 0.69 -0.16 7.22
C HIS A 56 0.61 -0.84 5.86
N LEU A 57 1.21 -2.02 5.77
CA LEU A 57 1.19 -2.92 4.62
C LEU A 57 0.60 -4.23 5.10
N ILE A 58 -0.59 -4.58 4.64
CA ILE A 58 -1.30 -5.81 5.00
C ILE A 58 -1.46 -6.66 3.74
N SER A 59 -0.91 -7.87 3.76
CA SER A 59 -0.80 -8.78 2.64
C SER A 59 -1.26 -10.17 3.07
N PHE A 60 -2.58 -10.33 3.05
CA PHE A 60 -3.26 -11.59 3.27
C PHE A 60 -4.26 -11.82 2.12
N LEU A 61 -4.43 -13.07 1.72
CA LEU A 61 -5.40 -13.43 0.70
C LEU A 61 -6.62 -14.09 1.35
N PRO A 62 -7.83 -13.55 1.15
CA PRO A 62 -9.04 -14.28 1.48
C PRO A 62 -9.24 -15.45 0.51
N SER A 63 -9.64 -16.59 1.04
CA SER A 63 -10.01 -17.79 0.29
C SER A 63 -11.46 -18.17 0.59
N ARG A 64 -12.26 -18.38 -0.46
CA ARG A 64 -13.64 -18.87 -0.31
C ARG A 64 -13.64 -20.37 -0.07
N GLU A 65 -13.59 -20.77 1.19
CA GLU A 65 -13.58 -22.18 1.59
C GLU A 65 -14.95 -22.71 2.01
N THR A 66 -15.90 -21.80 2.28
CA THR A 66 -17.29 -22.14 2.62
C THR A 66 -18.26 -21.33 1.76
N PRO A 67 -19.55 -21.70 1.67
CA PRO A 67 -20.51 -21.00 0.81
C PRO A 67 -20.66 -19.50 1.11
N GLU A 68 -20.46 -19.08 2.36
CA GLU A 68 -20.79 -17.71 2.81
C GLU A 68 -19.64 -16.97 3.49
N LEU A 69 -18.53 -17.65 3.81
CA LEU A 69 -17.41 -17.06 4.53
C LEU A 69 -16.11 -17.23 3.75
N ASP A 70 -15.45 -16.10 3.56
CA ASP A 70 -14.06 -16.04 3.12
C ASP A 70 -13.16 -16.15 4.36
N LEU A 71 -12.24 -17.10 4.33
CA LEU A 71 -11.28 -17.34 5.40
C LEU A 71 -9.91 -16.77 5.02
N VAL A 72 -9.20 -16.26 6.02
CA VAL A 72 -7.83 -15.76 5.90
C VAL A 72 -6.93 -16.62 6.76
N HIS A 73 -5.90 -17.20 6.15
CA HIS A 73 -4.98 -18.11 6.81
C HIS A 73 -3.56 -17.54 6.82
N ASP A 74 -2.72 -18.02 5.92
CA ASP A 74 -1.32 -17.68 5.89
C ASP A 74 -1.07 -16.29 5.30
N ALA A 75 -0.03 -15.66 5.82
CA ALA A 75 0.52 -14.45 5.25
C ALA A 75 0.95 -14.66 3.80
N PHE A 76 0.66 -13.67 2.95
CA PHE A 76 1.26 -13.61 1.62
C PHE A 76 2.54 -12.77 1.68
N PRO A 77 3.74 -13.34 1.47
CA PRO A 77 4.98 -12.61 1.62
C PRO A 77 5.10 -11.43 0.65
N LEU A 78 5.62 -10.32 1.15
CA LEU A 78 6.08 -9.21 0.33
C LEU A 78 7.59 -9.35 0.17
N VAL A 79 8.07 -9.33 -1.07
CA VAL A 79 9.50 -9.41 -1.38
C VAL A 79 9.87 -8.20 -2.20
N ASP A 80 10.74 -7.36 -1.64
CA ASP A 80 11.31 -6.22 -2.33
C ASP A 80 10.21 -5.35 -2.97
N VAL A 81 9.21 -4.97 -2.18
CA VAL A 81 8.07 -4.13 -2.62
C VAL A 81 8.47 -2.66 -2.52
N PRO A 82 8.33 -1.86 -3.59
CA PRO A 82 8.68 -0.44 -3.54
C PRO A 82 7.55 0.31 -2.86
N VAL A 83 7.91 1.11 -1.85
CA VAL A 83 6.98 2.01 -1.16
C VAL A 83 7.58 3.40 -1.19
N ALA A 84 6.80 4.36 -1.71
CA ALA A 84 7.16 5.77 -1.74
C ALA A 84 6.15 6.57 -0.91
N ILE A 85 6.64 7.32 0.07
CA ILE A 85 5.81 8.07 1.03
C ILE A 85 6.06 9.55 0.82
N ARG A 86 5.02 10.30 0.43
CA ARG A 86 5.12 11.74 0.23
C ARG A 86 5.30 12.42 1.58
N LEU A 87 6.37 13.19 1.73
CA LEU A 87 6.72 13.88 2.98
C LEU A 87 7.19 15.30 2.68
N ALA A 88 6.65 16.27 3.44
CA ALA A 88 7.04 17.67 3.30
C ALA A 88 8.46 17.91 3.84
N ASP A 89 8.69 17.45 5.05
CA ASP A 89 9.94 17.64 5.78
C ASP A 89 10.92 16.48 5.55
N ALA A 90 12.18 16.68 5.92
CA ALA A 90 13.15 15.60 5.89
C ALA A 90 12.83 14.58 7.00
N PRO A 91 12.86 13.27 6.71
CA PRO A 91 12.66 12.26 7.74
C PRO A 91 13.85 12.28 8.71
N ARG A 92 13.58 12.19 10.01
CA ARG A 92 14.59 11.91 11.05
C ARG A 92 15.01 10.46 11.04
N SER A 93 14.07 9.56 10.79
CA SER A 93 14.34 8.13 10.68
C SER A 93 13.29 7.43 9.82
N VAL A 94 13.67 6.27 9.27
CA VAL A 94 12.76 5.34 8.60
C VAL A 94 13.02 3.96 9.19
N ARG A 95 11.99 3.32 9.74
CA ARG A 95 12.08 1.98 10.35
C ARG A 95 10.98 1.07 9.86
N LEU A 96 11.29 -0.23 9.76
CA LEU A 96 10.31 -1.29 9.58
C LEU A 96 9.90 -1.85 10.93
N GLN A 97 8.61 -1.79 11.22
CA GLN A 97 7.99 -2.39 12.40
C GLN A 97 7.04 -3.53 11.97
N PRO A 98 6.83 -4.57 12.79
CA PRO A 98 7.37 -4.79 14.13
C PRO A 98 8.82 -5.32 14.16
N ALA A 99 9.44 -5.58 13.01
CA ALA A 99 10.76 -6.20 12.93
C ALA A 99 11.92 -5.35 13.51
N GLY A 100 11.69 -4.07 13.78
CA GLY A 100 12.70 -3.15 14.34
C GLY A 100 13.89 -2.90 13.41
N ARG A 101 13.74 -3.06 12.09
CA ARG A 101 14.84 -2.92 11.12
C ARG A 101 14.92 -1.51 10.57
N GLU A 102 16.12 -1.05 10.25
CA GLU A 102 16.36 0.21 9.54
C GLU A 102 16.68 -0.11 8.08
N PRO A 103 15.70 -0.03 7.16
CA PRO A 103 15.93 -0.33 5.74
C PRO A 103 16.77 0.77 5.10
N ALA A 104 17.44 0.46 4.00
CA ALA A 104 17.95 1.51 3.12
C ALA A 104 16.78 2.31 2.54
N TRP A 105 16.94 3.62 2.46
CA TRP A 105 15.94 4.53 1.90
C TRP A 105 16.61 5.72 1.21
N GLU A 106 15.90 6.32 0.28
CA GLU A 106 16.33 7.51 -0.45
C GLU A 106 15.22 8.56 -0.44
N ARG A 107 15.57 9.84 -0.56
CA ARG A 107 14.59 10.93 -0.70
C ARG A 107 14.87 11.72 -1.97
N ASP A 108 13.87 11.85 -2.84
CA ASP A 108 13.95 12.62 -4.09
C ASP A 108 13.43 14.07 -3.94
N GLY A 109 13.53 14.60 -2.72
CA GLY A 109 12.94 15.87 -2.29
C GLY A 109 11.47 15.77 -1.87
N LYS A 110 10.66 14.90 -2.50
CA LYS A 110 9.21 14.85 -2.27
C LYS A 110 8.74 13.54 -1.64
N TYR A 111 9.37 12.44 -2.00
CA TYR A 111 9.05 11.10 -1.53
C TYR A 111 10.23 10.50 -0.80
N VAL A 112 9.95 9.81 0.30
CA VAL A 112 10.85 8.84 0.91
C VAL A 112 10.58 7.49 0.25
N HIS A 113 11.59 6.93 -0.39
CA HIS A 113 11.55 5.65 -1.09
C HIS A 113 12.20 4.58 -0.25
N VAL A 114 11.51 3.46 -0.06
CA VAL A 114 11.98 2.30 0.70
C VAL A 114 11.57 1.00 0.01
N ARG A 115 12.38 -0.04 0.20
CA ARG A 115 12.07 -1.41 -0.24
C ARG A 115 11.64 -2.24 0.97
N VAL A 116 10.48 -2.88 0.89
CA VAL A 116 9.92 -3.67 1.99
C VAL A 116 9.90 -5.16 1.65
N THR A 117 10.51 -5.96 2.52
CA THR A 117 10.41 -7.42 2.51
C THR A 117 9.88 -7.88 3.86
N THR A 118 8.79 -8.64 3.88
CA THR A 118 8.20 -9.26 5.07
C THR A 118 7.55 -10.59 4.72
N THR A 119 7.67 -11.58 5.61
CA THR A 119 6.99 -12.87 5.52
C THR A 119 5.73 -12.94 6.36
N ASP A 120 5.51 -11.96 7.23
CA ASP A 120 4.51 -12.06 8.30
C ASP A 120 3.13 -11.54 7.87
N GLY A 121 3.00 -11.11 6.61
CA GLY A 121 1.76 -10.56 6.04
C GLY A 121 1.43 -9.16 6.55
N HIS A 122 2.11 -8.69 7.59
CA HIS A 122 2.03 -7.31 8.07
C HIS A 122 3.43 -6.69 8.18
N ALA A 123 3.53 -5.44 7.75
CA ALA A 123 4.67 -4.58 8.06
C ALA A 123 4.21 -3.12 8.16
N MET A 124 5.02 -2.32 8.84
CA MET A 124 4.83 -0.88 8.94
C MET A 124 6.12 -0.17 8.53
N VAL A 125 6.03 0.75 7.57
CA VAL A 125 7.07 1.74 7.35
C VAL A 125 6.77 2.92 8.26
N VAL A 126 7.57 3.10 9.31
CA VAL A 126 7.47 4.21 10.24
C VAL A 126 8.49 5.26 9.83
N VAL A 127 7.99 6.41 9.36
CA VAL A 127 8.81 7.57 9.02
C VAL A 127 8.63 8.61 10.12
N GLU A 128 9.68 8.87 10.91
CA GLU A 128 9.66 9.94 11.91
C GLU A 128 10.10 11.25 11.28
N HIS A 129 9.44 12.34 11.62
CA HIS A 129 9.70 13.70 11.13
C HIS A 129 9.37 14.73 12.23
N ASP A 130 9.74 15.99 12.01
CA ASP A 130 9.53 17.10 12.95
C ASP A 130 8.17 17.77 12.76
#